data_AF-A0A843CMG3-F1
#
_entry.id   AF-A0A843CMG3-F1
#
_cell.length_a   1.000
_cell.length_b   1.000
_cell.length_c   1.000
_cell.angle_alpha   90.00
_cell.angle_beta   90.00
_cell.angle_gamma   90.00
#
_symmetry.space_group_name_H-M   'P 1'
#
loop_
_entity.id
_entity.type
_entity.pdbx_description
1 polymer ?
#
loop_
_entity_poly.entity_id
_entity_poly.type
_entity_poly.pdbx_seq_one_letter_code
_entity_poly.pdbx_strand_id
1 'polypeptide(L)' 'MGRKVAQTELDEDEYSALAAAARKKGLTIKLALREAAIRWTREESGLNPKDPIFHVKPRDWGKGTENVSREVDKTLYG' A
#
# COMPACT_ATOMS: atom_id res chain seq x y z
N MET A 1 15.53 -2.28 18.51
CA MET A 1 15.27 -1.23 17.49
C MET A 1 14.91 0.07 18.21
N GLY A 2 15.63 1.16 17.94
CA GLY A 2 15.40 2.45 18.60
C GLY A 2 14.22 3.22 18.01
N ARG A 3 13.47 3.96 18.84
CA ARG A 3 12.47 4.91 18.37
C ARG A 3 13.18 6.16 17.84
N LYS A 4 12.89 6.56 16.60
CA LYS A 4 13.31 7.85 16.05
C LYS A 4 12.16 8.84 16.13
N VAL A 5 12.49 10.13 16.32
CA VAL A 5 11.53 11.22 16.34
C VAL A 5 11.73 12.05 15.07
N ALA A 6 10.65 12.26 14.32
CA ALA A 6 10.61 13.20 13.22
C ALA A 6 9.82 14.44 13.68
N GLN A 7 10.39 15.62 13.47
CA GLN A 7 9.76 16.91 13.76
C GLN A 7 9.65 17.68 12.45
N THR A 8 8.52 18.34 12.25
CA THR A 8 8.26 19.23 11.13
C THR A 8 7.45 20.41 11.64
N GLU A 9 7.57 21.53 10.97
CA GLU A 9 6.70 22.68 11.16
C GLU A 9 5.50 22.52 10.21
N LEU A 10 4.35 23.02 10.63
CA LEU A 10 3.11 23.09 9.85
C LEU A 10 2.60 24.51 9.98
N ASP A 11 2.12 25.08 8.89
CA ASP A 11 1.44 26.36 8.93
C ASP A 11 0.11 26.24 9.69
N GLU A 12 -0.45 27.38 10.11
CA GLU A 12 -1.65 27.41 10.96
C GLU A 12 -2.86 26.73 10.30
N ASP A 13 -3.01 26.88 8.99
CA ASP A 13 -4.06 26.24 8.20
C ASP A 13 -3.86 24.72 8.11
N GLU A 14 -2.63 24.26 7.87
CA GLU A 14 -2.29 22.84 7.79
C GLU A 14 -2.51 22.14 9.14
N TYR A 15 -2.07 22.79 10.22
CA TYR A 15 -2.27 22.31 11.58
C TYR A 15 -3.76 22.23 11.92
N SER A 16 -4.54 23.26 11.58
CA SER A 16 -5.98 23.31 11.83
C SER A 16 -6.73 22.22 11.09
N ALA A 17 -6.40 21.99 9.81
CA ALA A 17 -6.97 20.92 9.01
C ALA A 17 -6.67 19.53 9.60
N LEU A 18 -5.41 19.30 9.99
CA LEU A 18 -4.99 18.05 10.63
C LEU A 18 -5.69 17.85 11.98
N ALA A 19 -5.79 18.90 12.80
CA ALA A 19 -6.45 18.85 14.10
C ALA A 19 -7.95 18.54 13.96
N ALA A 20 -8.63 19.12 12.98
CA ALA A 20 -10.03 18.82 12.69
C ALA A 20 -10.22 17.36 12.27
N ALA A 21 -9.35 16.83 11.39
CA ALA A 21 -9.38 15.44 10.97
C ALA A 21 -9.10 14.48 12.13
N ALA A 22 -8.13 14.81 13.00
CA ALA A 22 -7.80 14.03 14.19
C ALA A 22 -8.98 13.98 15.17
N ARG A 23 -9.61 15.13 15.45
CA ARG A 23 -10.81 15.22 16.32
C ARG A 23 -11.96 14.37 15.79
N LYS A 24 -12.23 14.42 14.49
CA LYS A 24 -13.29 13.62 13.85
C LYS A 24 -13.08 12.11 14.04
N LYS A 25 -11.82 11.66 14.09
CA LYS A 25 -11.45 10.27 14.31
C LYS A 25 -11.23 9.90 15.80
N GLY A 26 -11.36 10.86 16.73
CA GLY A 26 -11.05 10.64 18.15
C GLY A 26 -9.55 10.40 18.42
N LEU A 27 -8.67 10.87 17.55
CA LEU A 27 -7.23 10.66 17.63
C LEU A 27 -6.51 11.89 18.18
N THR A 28 -5.36 11.65 18.83
CA THR A 28 -4.41 12.74 19.14
C THR A 28 -3.66 13.14 17.88
N ILE A 29 -3.17 14.38 17.80
CA ILE A 29 -2.40 14.87 16.64
C ILE A 29 -1.16 14.00 16.38
N LYS A 30 -0.49 13.51 17.43
CA LYS A 30 0.65 12.59 17.29
C LYS A 30 0.28 11.27 16.62
N LEU A 31 -0.90 10.73 16.94
CA LEU A 31 -1.40 9.50 16.31
C LEU A 31 -1.83 9.75 14.87
N ALA A 32 -2.51 10.87 14.61
CA ALA A 32 -2.90 11.27 13.26
C ALA A 32 -1.68 11.46 12.34
N LEU A 33 -0.62 12.14 12.81
CA LEU A 33 0.65 12.29 12.07
C LEU A 33 1.32 10.95 11.81
N ARG A 34 1.32 10.05 12.80
CA ARG A 34 1.87 8.70 12.63
C ARG A 34 1.11 7.93 11.56
N GLU A 35 -0.23 7.97 11.59
CA GLU A 35 -1.08 7.30 10.60
C GLU A 35 -0.86 7.89 9.21
N ALA A 36 -0.78 9.21 9.10
CA ALA A 36 -0.50 9.92 7.85
C ALA A 36 0.87 9.54 7.28
N ALA A 37 1.93 9.53 8.10
CA ALA A 37 3.26 9.13 7.66
C ALA A 37 3.29 7.67 7.17
N ILE A 38 2.64 6.75 7.88
CA ILE A 38 2.55 5.34 7.44
C ILE A 38 1.79 5.24 6.13
N ARG A 39 0.66 5.97 6.00
CA ARG A 39 -0.16 5.96 4.80
C ARG A 39 0.60 6.51 3.60
N TRP A 40 1.25 7.66 3.77
CA TRP A 40 2.11 8.27 2.75
C TRP A 40 3.21 7.31 2.31
N THR A 41 3.90 6.64 3.25
CA THR A 41 4.92 5.66 2.86
C THR A 41 4.35 4.50 2.08
N ARG A 42 3.13 4.04 2.36
CA ARG A 42 2.48 2.96 1.58
C ARG A 42 2.11 3.42 0.18
N GLU A 43 1.55 4.61 0.06
CA GLU A 43 1.15 5.20 -1.22
C GLU A 43 2.36 5.46 -2.11
N GLU A 44 3.44 6.05 -1.56
CA GLU A 44 4.67 6.37 -2.30
C GLU A 44 5.59 5.17 -2.51
N SER A 45 5.52 4.13 -1.67
CA SER A 45 6.39 2.94 -1.81
C SER A 45 6.12 2.13 -3.09
N GLY A 46 5.07 2.45 -3.83
CA GLY A 46 4.67 1.72 -5.03
C GLY A 46 4.36 0.26 -4.74
N LEU A 47 4.30 -0.56 -5.79
CA LEU A 47 4.19 -2.00 -5.65
C LEU A 47 5.52 -2.55 -5.14
N ASN A 48 5.48 -3.31 -4.04
CA ASN A 48 6.67 -4.00 -3.56
C ASN A 48 7.14 -5.00 -4.63
N PRO A 49 8.32 -4.80 -5.26
CA PRO A 49 8.79 -5.69 -6.32
C PRO A 49 9.01 -7.10 -5.82
N LYS A 50 9.17 -7.31 -4.51
CA LYS A 50 9.35 -8.61 -3.85
C LYS A 50 8.04 -9.23 -3.34
N ASP A 51 6.88 -8.65 -3.63
CA ASP A 51 5.62 -9.22 -3.21
C ASP A 51 5.45 -10.63 -3.81
N PRO A 52 5.16 -11.66 -3.00
CA PRO A 52 4.92 -13.01 -3.49
C PRO A 52 3.80 -13.08 -4.54
N ILE A 53 2.83 -12.17 -4.52
CA ILE A 53 1.73 -12.15 -5.50
C ILE A 53 2.22 -11.89 -6.93
N PHE A 54 3.32 -11.14 -7.11
CA PHE A 54 3.91 -10.86 -8.42
C PHE A 54 4.86 -11.96 -8.91
N HIS A 55 5.20 -12.93 -8.06
CA HIS A 55 6.12 -14.03 -8.39
C HIS A 55 5.42 -15.40 -8.43
N VAL A 56 4.08 -15.42 -8.47
CA VAL A 56 3.33 -16.66 -8.56
C VAL A 56 3.66 -17.34 -9.88
N LYS A 57 4.23 -18.55 -9.80
CA LYS A 57 4.50 -19.36 -10.97
C LYS A 57 3.18 -19.86 -11.57
N PRO A 58 3.08 -19.97 -12.91
CA PRO A 58 1.94 -20.57 -13.56
C PRO A 58 1.63 -21.93 -12.94
N ARG A 59 0.38 -22.11 -12.51
CA ARG A 59 -0.07 -23.37 -11.95
C ARG A 59 -0.41 -24.33 -13.09
N ASP A 60 0.13 -25.53 -12.98
CA ASP A 60 -0.32 -26.66 -13.79
C ASP A 60 -1.64 -27.20 -13.20
N TRP A 61 -2.68 -27.22 -14.01
CA TRP A 61 -4.02 -27.63 -13.61
C TRP A 61 -4.31 -29.12 -13.91
N GLY A 62 -3.33 -29.84 -14.46
CA GLY A 62 -3.44 -31.25 -14.82
C GLY A 62 -3.18 -31.52 -16.30
N LYS A 63 -3.28 -32.80 -16.65
CA LYS A 63 -2.92 -33.31 -17.98
C LYS A 63 -3.78 -32.66 -19.08
N GLY A 64 -3.14 -32.03 -20.07
CA GLY A 64 -3.80 -31.25 -21.13
C GLY A 64 -4.09 -29.78 -20.77
N THR A 65 -3.71 -29.33 -19.58
CA THR A 65 -3.87 -27.93 -19.14
C THR A 65 -2.56 -27.26 -18.71
N GLU A 66 -1.44 -27.88 -19.04
CA GLU A 66 -0.11 -27.52 -18.56
C GLU A 66 0.30 -26.08 -18.97
N ASN A 67 -0.16 -25.65 -20.14
CA ASN A 67 0.12 -24.32 -20.70
C ASN A 67 -1.07 -23.37 -20.68
N VAL A 68 -2.23 -23.76 -20.13
CA VAL A 68 -3.45 -22.94 -20.17
C VAL A 68 -3.20 -21.59 -19.51
N SER A 69 -2.50 -21.56 -18.37
CA SER A 69 -2.13 -20.32 -17.66
C SER A 69 -1.25 -19.36 -18.49
N ARG A 70 -0.56 -19.84 -19.54
CA ARG A 70 0.28 -19.03 -20.44
C ARG A 70 -0.42 -18.68 -21.75
N GLU A 71 -1.34 -19.53 -22.20
CA GLU A 71 -1.99 -19.44 -23.51
C GLU A 71 -3.45 -18.96 -23.42
N VAL A 72 -3.87 -18.44 -22.25
CA VAL A 72 -5.23 -17.93 -22.01
C VAL A 72 -5.68 -16.98 -23.12
N ASP A 73 -4.86 -15.97 -23.44
CA ASP A 73 -5.23 -14.95 -24.43
C ASP A 73 -5.46 -15.55 -25.82
N LYS A 74 -4.58 -16.47 -26.25
CA LYS A 74 -4.73 -17.17 -27.53
C LYS A 74 -5.96 -18.08 -27.54
N THR A 75 -6.35 -18.62 -26.39
CA THR A 75 -7.51 -19.52 -26.25
C THR A 75 -8.84 -18.77 -26.24
N LEU A 76 -8.88 -17.60 -25.58
CA LEU A 76 -10.11 -16.81 -25.42
C LEU A 76 -10.34 -15.80 -26.55
N TYR A 77 -9.27 -15.27 -27.14
CA TYR A 77 -9.33 -14.19 -28.11
C TYR A 77 -8.69 -14.55 -29.47
N GLY A 78 -8.38 -15.82 -29.68
CA GLY A 78 -7.87 -16.34 -30.95
C GLY A 78 -8.83 -16.16 -32.11
#